data_AF-A0A1G1HBL3-F1
#
_entry.id   AF-A0A1G1HBL3-F1
#
_cell.length_a   1.000
_cell.length_b   1.000
_cell.length_c   1.000
_cell.angle_alpha   90.00
_cell.angle_beta   90.00
_cell.angle_gamma   90.00
#
_symmetry.space_group_name_H-M   'P 1'
#
loop_
_entity.id
_entity.type
_entity.pdbx_description
1 polymer ?
#
loop_
_entity_poly.entity_id
_entity_poly.type
_entity_poly.pdbx_seq_one_letter_code
_entity_poly.pdbx_strand_id
1 'polypeptide(L)'
;MAITMIDPVNVLQKKFEDSHLLTKLKKIVVCARMFESKEENASTLVRVSTFDLDNPIIYKQVKSDYELVRYAIKNKGFNALTGKMGILVQPRTKGAGHGSTSRAFYARKTFVSHILGLSKWPDG
;
A
#
# COMPACT_ATOMS: atom_id res chain seq x y z
N MET A 1 3.73 -3.98 2.84
CA MET A 1 4.55 -3.86 1.61
C MET A 1 4.43 -2.44 1.08
N ALA A 2 5.53 -1.73 0.79
CA ALA A 2 5.44 -0.41 0.15
C ALA A 2 4.95 -0.58 -1.29
N ILE A 3 4.05 0.28 -1.76
CA ILE A 3 3.47 0.20 -3.12
C ILE A 3 4.03 1.32 -3.99
N THR A 4 3.81 2.58 -3.59
CA THR A 4 4.28 3.77 -4.30
C THR A 4 4.39 4.97 -3.36
N MET A 5 5.19 5.97 -3.72
CA MET A 5 5.33 7.21 -2.97
C MET A 5 4.02 8.02 -2.97
N ILE A 6 3.80 8.79 -1.90
CA ILE A 6 2.73 9.79 -1.82
C ILE A 6 3.36 11.13 -2.15
N ASP A 7 3.08 11.61 -3.35
CA ASP A 7 3.30 13.00 -3.72
C ASP A 7 1.99 13.78 -3.50
N PRO A 8 1.95 14.76 -2.57
CA PRO A 8 0.74 15.50 -2.27
C PRO A 8 0.18 16.26 -3.48
N VAL A 9 1.03 16.78 -4.38
CA VAL A 9 0.56 17.52 -5.56
C VAL A 9 -0.18 16.56 -6.49
N ASN A 10 0.44 15.44 -6.82
CA ASN A 10 -0.17 14.41 -7.66
C ASN A 10 -1.46 13.84 -7.05
N VAL A 11 -1.48 13.56 -5.74
CA VAL A 11 -2.66 13.00 -5.06
C VAL A 11 -3.82 14.00 -5.02
N LEU A 12 -3.56 15.30 -4.90
CA LEU A 12 -4.63 16.30 -4.93
C LEU A 12 -5.23 16.48 -6.32
N GLN A 13 -4.40 16.38 -7.36
CA GLN A 13 -4.80 16.58 -8.76
C GLN A 13 -5.52 15.37 -9.39
N LYS A 14 -5.15 14.15 -8.99
CA LYS A 14 -5.66 12.92 -9.62
C LYS A 14 -6.82 12.32 -8.83
N LYS A 15 -7.79 11.76 -9.55
CA LYS A 15 -8.77 10.82 -8.97
C LYS A 15 -8.09 9.47 -8.75
N PHE A 16 -8.72 8.60 -7.96
CA PHE A 16 -8.21 7.24 -7.74
C PHE A 16 -7.95 6.48 -9.05
N GLU A 17 -8.86 6.61 -10.02
CA GLU A 17 -8.80 5.95 -11.33
C GLU A 17 -7.53 6.31 -12.14
N ASP A 18 -6.98 7.50 -11.91
CA ASP A 18 -5.78 8.02 -12.58
C ASP A 18 -4.52 7.91 -11.69
N SER A 19 -4.65 7.31 -10.50
CA SER A 19 -3.61 7.33 -9.49
C SER A 19 -2.46 6.35 -9.80
N HIS A 20 -1.26 6.70 -9.34
CA HIS A 20 -0.13 5.77 -9.33
C HIS A 20 -0.38 4.55 -8.43
N LEU A 21 -1.19 4.72 -7.37
CA LEU A 21 -1.57 3.62 -6.49
C LEU A 21 -2.34 2.54 -7.26
N LEU A 22 -3.41 2.94 -7.96
CA LEU A 22 -4.17 2.02 -8.79
C LEU A 22 -3.30 1.44 -9.90
N THR A 23 -2.53 2.27 -10.60
CA THR A 23 -1.62 1.81 -11.68
C THR A 23 -0.69 0.70 -11.21
N LYS A 24 -0.12 0.82 -10.01
CA LYS A 24 0.73 -0.23 -9.43
C LYS A 24 -0.06 -1.45 -8.99
N LEU A 25 -1.29 -1.32 -8.51
CA LEU A 25 -2.11 -2.46 -8.07
C LEU A 25 -2.93 -3.13 -9.19
N LYS A 26 -3.01 -2.52 -10.38
CA LYS A 26 -3.73 -3.09 -11.53
C LYS A 26 -3.25 -4.50 -11.85
N LYS A 27 -1.92 -4.71 -11.83
CA LYS A 27 -1.26 -6.00 -12.00
C LYS A 27 0.06 -6.02 -11.24
N ILE A 28 0.23 -6.97 -10.33
CA ILE A 28 1.49 -7.18 -9.60
C ILE A 28 1.87 -8.65 -9.53
N VAL A 29 3.19 -8.89 -9.55
CA VAL A 29 3.81 -10.15 -9.12
C VAL A 29 4.47 -9.87 -7.78
N VAL A 30 4.15 -10.67 -6.76
CA VAL A 30 4.74 -10.58 -5.43
C VAL A 30 5.51 -11.86 -5.13
N CYS A 31 6.80 -11.67 -4.84
CA CYS A 31 7.72 -12.72 -4.43
C CYS A 31 7.90 -12.65 -2.91
N ALA A 32 7.36 -13.63 -2.18
CA ALA A 32 7.61 -13.77 -0.76
C ALA A 32 8.89 -14.58 -0.54
N ARG A 33 9.77 -14.05 0.29
CA ARG A 33 10.98 -14.71 0.75
C ARG A 33 10.93 -15.03 2.23
N MET A 34 11.63 -16.07 2.66
CA MET A 34 11.89 -16.30 4.07
C MET A 34 12.79 -15.18 4.61
N PHE A 35 12.45 -14.67 5.78
CA PHE A 35 13.33 -13.81 6.55
C PHE A 35 13.87 -14.62 7.72
N GLU A 36 15.14 -15.00 7.65
CA GLU A 36 15.80 -15.77 8.70
C GLU A 36 16.38 -14.81 9.77
N SER A 37 17.14 -13.81 9.33
CA SER A 37 17.77 -12.85 10.23
C SER A 37 18.26 -11.59 9.49
N LYS A 38 18.80 -10.61 10.23
CA LYS A 38 19.29 -9.33 9.66
C LYS A 38 20.64 -9.47 8.95
N GLU A 39 21.40 -10.50 9.28
CA GLU A 39 22.69 -10.83 8.66
C GLU A 39 22.51 -11.20 7.18
N GLU A 40 21.33 -11.66 6.78
CA GLU A 40 20.91 -11.89 5.39
C GLU A 40 21.86 -12.82 4.60
N ASN A 41 22.38 -13.87 5.26
CA ASN A 41 23.27 -14.86 4.65
C ASN A 41 22.62 -15.68 3.52
N ALA A 42 21.29 -15.82 3.53
CA ALA A 42 20.50 -16.50 2.51
C ALA A 42 19.12 -15.81 2.34
N SER A 43 18.50 -16.02 1.17
CA SER A 43 17.21 -15.42 0.82
C SER A 43 16.35 -16.41 0.02
N THR A 44 15.72 -17.34 0.72
CA THR A 44 14.91 -18.39 0.08
C THR A 44 13.58 -17.84 -0.40
N LEU A 45 13.31 -17.93 -1.71
CA LEU A 45 12.01 -17.65 -2.29
C LEU A 45 11.02 -18.76 -1.88
N VAL A 46 9.95 -18.39 -1.17
CA VAL A 46 8.96 -19.37 -0.66
C VAL A 46 7.64 -19.33 -1.41
N ARG A 47 7.32 -18.21 -2.09
CA ARG A 47 6.09 -18.08 -2.86
C ARG A 47 6.21 -17.00 -3.92
N VAL A 48 5.58 -17.24 -5.06
CA VAL A 48 5.29 -16.22 -6.07
C VAL A 48 3.77 -16.19 -6.26
N SER A 49 3.17 -15.00 -6.24
CA SER A 49 1.75 -14.83 -6.48
C SER A 49 1.51 -13.65 -7.39
N THR A 50 0.50 -13.76 -8.24
CA THR A 50 -0.01 -12.65 -9.05
C THR A 50 -1.25 -12.08 -8.37
N PHE A 51 -1.41 -10.77 -8.44
CA PHE A 51 -2.60 -10.10 -7.95
C PHE A 51 -2.99 -8.97 -8.89
N ASP A 52 -4.27 -8.94 -9.24
CA ASP A 52 -4.89 -7.88 -10.01
C ASP A 52 -5.98 -7.26 -9.11
N LEU A 53 -6.10 -5.93 -9.10
CA LEU A 53 -7.15 -5.23 -8.34
C LEU A 53 -8.45 -5.22 -9.15
N ASP A 54 -9.06 -6.38 -9.32
CA ASP A 54 -10.28 -6.61 -10.12
C ASP A 54 -11.53 -6.85 -9.26
N ASN A 55 -11.36 -7.43 -8.07
CA ASN A 55 -12.45 -7.67 -7.13
C ASN A 55 -13.12 -6.33 -6.73
N PRO A 56 -14.42 -6.12 -6.99
CA PRO A 56 -15.09 -4.84 -6.76
C PRO A 56 -15.07 -4.37 -5.30
N ILE A 57 -15.13 -5.29 -4.34
CA ILE A 57 -15.13 -4.97 -2.90
C ILE A 57 -13.74 -4.44 -2.50
N ILE A 58 -12.69 -5.15 -2.90
CA ILE A 58 -11.31 -4.77 -2.62
C ILE A 58 -10.96 -3.46 -3.34
N TYR A 59 -11.35 -3.33 -4.61
CA TYR A 59 -11.20 -2.09 -5.38
C TYR A 59 -11.82 -0.91 -4.65
N LYS A 60 -13.08 -1.03 -4.21
CA LYS A 60 -13.81 0.02 -3.48
C LYS A 60 -13.11 0.38 -2.17
N GLN A 61 -12.58 -0.60 -1.45
CA GLN A 61 -11.86 -0.34 -0.21
C GLN A 61 -10.52 0.36 -0.45
N VAL A 62 -9.73 -0.06 -1.44
CA VAL A 62 -8.48 0.62 -1.82
C VAL A 62 -8.76 2.05 -2.28
N LYS A 63 -9.83 2.26 -3.04
CA LYS A 63 -10.30 3.60 -3.44
C LYS A 63 -10.65 4.45 -2.20
N SER A 64 -11.39 3.89 -1.26
CA SER A 64 -11.74 4.58 -0.01
C SER A 64 -10.49 4.98 0.79
N ASP A 65 -9.50 4.10 0.90
CA ASP A 65 -8.23 4.38 1.57
C ASP A 65 -7.44 5.50 0.88
N TYR A 66 -7.43 5.52 -0.46
CA TYR A 66 -6.83 6.59 -1.25
C TYR A 66 -7.51 7.94 -1.00
N GLU A 67 -8.84 7.98 -1.09
CA GLU A 67 -9.62 9.21 -0.89
C GLU A 67 -9.51 9.72 0.55
N LEU A 68 -9.39 8.83 1.54
CA LEU A 68 -9.10 9.22 2.92
C LEU A 68 -7.75 9.96 3.04
N VAL A 69 -6.71 9.46 2.37
CA VAL A 69 -5.40 10.14 2.31
C VAL A 69 -5.51 11.47 1.58
N ARG A 70 -6.16 11.49 0.42
CA ARG A 70 -6.38 12.70 -0.38
C ARG A 70 -7.13 13.78 0.40
N TYR A 71 -8.19 13.39 1.11
CA TYR A 71 -8.97 14.27 1.99
C TYR A 71 -8.11 14.83 3.13
N ALA A 72 -7.29 14.00 3.78
CA ALA A 72 -6.42 14.46 4.85
C ALA A 72 -5.38 15.47 4.34
N ILE A 73 -4.76 15.22 3.19
CA ILE A 73 -3.82 16.17 2.58
C ILE A 73 -4.53 17.49 2.28
N LYS A 74 -5.71 17.45 1.66
CA LYS A 74 -6.47 18.64 1.25
C LYS A 74 -6.88 19.52 2.43
N ASN A 75 -7.33 18.91 3.53
CA ASN A 75 -8.00 19.64 4.62
C ASN A 75 -7.13 19.82 5.87
N LYS A 76 -6.11 18.98 6.06
CA LYS A 76 -5.29 18.97 7.29
C LYS A 76 -3.78 19.06 6.99
N GLY A 77 -3.40 19.10 5.72
CA GLY A 77 -2.02 19.11 5.28
C GLY A 77 -1.34 17.74 5.32
N PHE A 78 -0.20 17.64 4.65
CA PHE A 78 0.54 16.38 4.46
C PHE A 78 1.02 15.75 5.79
N ASN A 79 1.29 16.58 6.80
CA ASN A 79 1.76 16.11 8.11
C ASN A 79 0.67 15.38 8.91
N ALA A 80 -0.60 15.58 8.59
CA ALA A 80 -1.72 14.89 9.24
C ALA A 80 -1.82 13.41 8.87
N LEU A 81 -1.07 12.94 7.86
CA LEU A 81 -1.06 11.54 7.48
C LEU A 81 -0.49 10.68 8.61
N THR A 82 -1.11 9.52 8.85
CA THR A 82 -0.69 8.60 9.91
C THR A 82 -0.92 7.15 9.49
N GLY A 83 -0.05 6.26 9.98
CA GLY A 83 -0.19 4.81 9.75
C GLY A 83 -1.46 4.19 10.35
N LYS A 84 -2.26 4.95 11.09
CA LYS A 84 -3.59 4.53 11.55
C LYS A 84 -4.67 4.64 10.47
N MET A 85 -4.41 5.38 9.38
CA MET A 85 -5.37 5.57 8.29
C MET A 85 -5.47 4.36 7.37
N GLY A 86 -6.66 4.16 6.81
CA GLY A 86 -6.98 3.15 5.79
C GLY A 86 -7.03 1.71 6.31
N ILE A 87 -7.73 0.83 5.59
CA ILE A 87 -8.05 -0.55 6.00
C ILE A 87 -7.19 -1.58 5.26
N LEU A 88 -6.87 -1.36 4.00
CA LEU A 88 -6.01 -2.21 3.17
C LEU A 88 -4.69 -1.50 2.84
N VAL A 89 -4.76 -0.20 2.59
CA VAL A 89 -3.63 0.66 2.24
C VAL A 89 -3.51 1.79 3.25
N GLN A 90 -2.30 2.08 3.69
CA GLN A 90 -2.01 3.10 4.71
C GLN A 90 -0.84 4.00 4.29
N PRO A 91 -0.85 5.30 4.66
CA PRO A 91 0.33 6.15 4.53
C PRO A 91 1.32 5.81 5.65
N ARG A 92 2.57 5.55 5.31
CA ARG A 92 3.67 5.37 6.29
C ARG A 92 4.87 6.19 5.86
N THR A 93 5.64 6.67 6.83
CA THR A 93 6.95 7.26 6.59
C THR A 93 7.88 6.22 5.97
N LYS A 94 8.62 6.61 4.93
CA LYS A 94 9.60 5.75 4.28
C LYS A 94 11.00 6.06 4.83
N GLY A 95 11.70 5.03 5.31
CA GLY A 95 13.05 5.14 5.87
C GLY A 95 13.08 5.39 7.38
N ALA A 96 14.17 4.96 8.03
CA ALA A 96 14.43 5.20 9.44
C ALA A 96 15.22 6.50 9.63
N GLY A 97 14.73 7.41 10.47
CA GLY A 97 15.59 8.16 11.40
C GLY A 97 16.32 9.44 10.99
N HIS A 98 16.36 9.88 9.72
CA HIS A 98 17.14 11.07 9.33
C HIS A 98 16.32 12.26 8.79
N GLY A 99 15.21 12.61 9.45
CA GLY A 99 14.40 13.79 9.07
C GLY A 99 13.59 13.62 7.78
N SER A 100 13.47 12.40 7.24
CA SER A 100 12.66 12.15 6.05
C SER A 100 11.16 12.33 6.37
N THR A 101 10.57 13.36 5.76
CA THR A 101 9.13 13.62 5.78
C THR A 101 8.38 12.81 4.72
N SER A 102 9.10 12.09 3.86
CA SER A 102 8.51 11.37 2.73
C SER A 102 7.61 10.21 3.19
N ARG A 103 6.47 10.07 2.52
CA ARG A 103 5.49 9.01 2.81
C ARG A 103 5.24 8.17 1.57
N ALA A 104 4.90 6.91 1.78
CA ALA A 104 4.43 6.02 0.74
C ALA A 104 3.11 5.36 1.14
N PHE A 105 2.35 4.91 0.15
CA PHE A 105 1.26 3.98 0.33
C PHE A 105 1.85 2.60 0.62
N TYR A 106 1.44 1.99 1.72
CA TYR A 106 1.82 0.63 2.11
C TYR A 106 0.57 -0.25 2.16
N ALA A 107 0.62 -1.43 1.56
CA ALA A 107 -0.32 -2.51 1.84
C ALA A 107 -0.12 -3.00 3.29
N ARG A 108 -1.22 -3.08 4.05
CA ARG A 108 -1.28 -3.67 5.39
C ARG A 108 -1.04 -5.18 5.32
N LYS A 109 -0.67 -5.78 6.46
CA LYS A 109 -0.35 -7.21 6.54
C LYS A 109 -1.50 -8.10 6.05
N THR A 110 -2.73 -7.77 6.44
CA THR A 110 -3.95 -8.46 5.99
C THR A 110 -4.09 -8.43 4.47
N PHE A 111 -3.86 -7.26 3.85
CA PHE A 111 -3.91 -7.15 2.40
C PHE A 111 -2.78 -7.91 1.71
N VAL A 112 -1.56 -7.89 2.27
CA VAL A 112 -0.43 -8.68 1.75
C VAL A 112 -0.71 -10.18 1.85
N SER A 113 -1.29 -10.68 2.95
CA SER A 113 -1.69 -12.09 3.05
C SER A 113 -2.73 -12.45 1.99
N HIS A 114 -3.67 -11.55 1.69
CA HIS A 114 -4.61 -11.76 0.60
C HIS A 114 -3.93 -11.81 -0.78
N ILE A 115 -3.05 -10.86 -1.07
CA ILE A 115 -2.25 -10.83 -2.32
C ILE A 115 -1.43 -12.12 -2.51
N LEU A 116 -0.94 -12.72 -1.42
CA LEU A 116 -0.18 -13.97 -1.43
C LEU A 116 -1.05 -15.23 -1.38
N GLY A 117 -2.38 -15.10 -1.40
CA GLY A 117 -3.32 -16.23 -1.28
C GLY A 117 -3.23 -16.98 0.05
N LEU A 118 -2.77 -16.32 1.12
CA LEU A 118 -2.66 -16.87 2.48
C LEU A 118 -3.93 -16.66 3.31
N SER A 119 -4.76 -15.68 2.93
CA SER A 119 -6.04 -15.39 3.57
C SER A 119 -7.05 -14.89 2.55
N LYS A 120 -8.32 -15.24 2.74
CA LYS A 120 -9.39 -14.56 2.01
C LYS A 120 -9.65 -13.20 2.65
N TRP A 121 -9.83 -12.16 1.84
CA TRP A 121 -10.49 -10.96 2.33
C TRP A 121 -11.96 -11.36 2.57
N PRO A 122 -12.62 -10.94 3.67
CA PRO A 122 -14.02 -11.26 3.86
C PRO A 122 -14.78 -10.80 2.61
N ASP A 123 -15.38 -11.76 1.94
CA ASP A 123 -16.45 -11.53 0.98
C ASP A 123 -17.54 -10.86 1.83
N GLY A 124 -17.67 -9.55 1.69
CA GLY A 124 -18.74 -8.79 2.35
C GLY A 124 -20.10 -9.30 1.91
#